data_AF-A0A8C6B0K5-F1
#
_entry.id   AF-A0A8C6B0K5-F1
#
_cell.length_a   1.000
_cell.length_b   1.000
_cell.length_c   1.000
_cell.angle_alpha   90.00
_cell.angle_beta   90.00
_cell.angle_gamma   90.00
#
_symmetry.space_group_name_H-M   'P 1'
#
loop_
_entity.id
_entity.type
_entity.pdbx_description
1 polymer ?
#
loop_
_entity_poly.entity_id
_entity_poly.type
_entity_poly.pdbx_seq_one_letter_code
_entity_poly.pdbx_strand_id
1 'polypeptide(L)'
;MKVNPILNNSIFPSSGTDQHLQNFNLPRLCIQKFFPIKKCFIFDLPTHRKKLAQLETLHNDDLDPEFVQVADFCSYIFSHSKTKTLSGGIKVNGSHLESLVWTYVNAINSGDLPCMENEVLALAQIKNSAAVQKAIAHYDQQMGQKLQLPTETLQELLDLHRVSEKGAMEVFMKNPFEDIDQGFQEKLEVIKFYCCSSWGLGAI
;
A
#
# COMPACT_ATOMS: atom_id res chain seq x y z
N MET A 1 -21.69 13.72 18.96
CA MET A 1 -20.24 13.87 19.28
C MET A 1 -19.88 15.35 19.23
N LYS A 2 -19.68 15.99 20.39
CA LYS A 2 -19.31 17.42 20.44
C LYS A 2 -17.94 17.59 19.77
N VAL A 3 -17.84 18.48 18.79
CA VAL A 3 -16.52 18.94 18.29
C VAL A 3 -15.84 19.60 19.46
N ASN A 4 -14.73 19.03 19.93
CA ASN A 4 -13.97 19.64 21.00
C ASN A 4 -13.23 20.87 20.43
N PRO A 5 -13.57 22.11 20.83
CA PRO A 5 -12.97 23.32 20.27
C PRO A 5 -11.51 23.50 20.67
N ILE A 6 -11.01 22.73 21.65
CA ILE A 6 -9.65 22.89 22.20
C ILE A 6 -8.60 22.75 21.10
N LEU A 7 -8.66 21.70 20.28
CA LEU A 7 -7.65 21.50 19.23
C LEU A 7 -7.64 22.66 18.23
N ASN A 8 -8.81 23.08 17.76
CA ASN A 8 -8.93 24.17 16.80
C ASN A 8 -8.33 25.46 17.38
N ASN A 9 -8.63 25.78 18.64
CA ASN A 9 -8.08 26.93 19.33
C ASN A 9 -6.56 26.82 19.55
N SER A 10 -6.05 25.64 19.88
CA SER A 10 -4.63 25.42 20.16
C SER A 10 -3.73 25.48 18.92
N ILE A 11 -4.27 25.19 17.73
CA ILE A 11 -3.50 25.17 16.47
C ILE A 11 -3.59 26.47 15.67
N PHE A 12 -4.34 27.49 16.11
CA PHE A 12 -4.33 28.77 15.40
C PHE A 12 -2.95 29.45 15.50
N PRO A 13 -2.35 29.86 14.38
CA PRO A 13 -1.11 30.61 14.40
C PRO A 13 -1.35 32.01 14.96
N SER A 14 -0.33 32.56 15.62
CA SER A 14 -0.33 33.93 16.13
C SER A 14 0.29 34.89 15.11
N SER A 15 -0.21 36.12 15.05
CA SER A 15 0.27 37.16 14.12
C SER A 15 1.58 37.78 14.58
N GLY A 16 2.55 37.89 13.67
CA GLY A 16 3.87 38.51 13.90
C GLY A 16 4.96 37.78 13.12
N THR A 17 6.19 38.28 13.19
CA THR A 17 7.31 37.79 12.37
C THR A 17 8.59 37.52 13.15
N ASP A 18 8.60 37.70 14.47
CA ASP A 18 9.79 37.43 15.29
C ASP A 18 10.13 35.92 15.34
N GLN A 19 11.40 35.61 15.63
CA GLN A 19 11.91 34.24 15.60
C GLN A 19 11.21 33.31 16.60
N HIS A 20 10.84 33.81 17.77
CA HIS A 20 10.15 33.02 18.78
C HIS A 20 8.74 32.65 18.28
N LEU A 21 8.06 33.58 17.62
CA LEU A 21 6.76 33.35 17.01
C LEU A 21 6.83 32.42 15.80
N GLN A 22 7.90 32.48 14.99
CA GLN A 22 8.12 31.51 13.92
C GLN A 22 8.25 30.09 14.48
N ASN A 23 9.03 29.90 15.53
CA ASN A 23 9.19 28.62 16.20
C ASN A 23 7.87 28.14 16.84
N PHE A 24 7.06 29.05 17.36
CA PHE A 24 5.72 28.75 17.87
C PHE A 24 4.75 28.36 16.74
N ASN A 25 4.77 29.04 15.60
CA ASN A 25 3.82 28.84 14.51
C ASN A 25 4.15 27.62 13.64
N LEU A 26 5.44 27.28 13.45
CA LEU A 26 5.87 26.19 12.58
C LEU A 26 5.15 24.85 12.85
N PRO A 27 5.14 24.30 14.09
CA PRO A 27 4.44 23.04 14.35
C PRO A 27 2.92 23.13 14.11
N ARG A 28 2.31 24.29 14.38
CA ARG A 28 0.87 24.54 14.14
C ARG A 28 0.53 24.52 12.66
N LEU A 29 1.33 25.20 11.86
CA LEU A 29 1.20 25.23 10.41
C LEU A 29 1.42 23.84 9.80
N CYS A 30 2.42 23.08 10.28
CA CYS A 30 2.65 21.70 9.85
C CYS A 30 1.44 20.80 10.14
N ILE A 31 0.86 20.86 11.35
CA ILE A 31 -0.36 20.09 11.69
C ILE A 31 -1.52 20.49 10.77
N GLN A 32 -1.70 21.79 10.54
CA GLN A 32 -2.76 22.29 9.67
C GLN A 32 -2.58 21.86 8.22
N LYS A 33 -1.36 21.87 7.70
CA LYS A 33 -1.05 21.62 6.29
C LYS A 33 -0.92 20.14 5.94
N PHE A 34 -0.27 19.33 6.78
CA PHE A 34 0.08 17.96 6.43
C PHE A 34 -1.00 16.92 6.76
N PHE A 35 -1.88 17.20 7.71
CA PHE A 35 -2.94 16.26 8.10
C PHE A 35 -4.28 16.72 7.54
N PRO A 36 -4.95 15.95 6.65
CA PRO A 36 -6.22 16.38 6.07
C PRO A 36 -7.35 16.40 7.11
N ILE A 37 -7.35 15.42 8.02
CA ILE A 37 -8.36 15.29 9.08
C ILE A 37 -7.65 15.41 10.42
N LYS A 38 -8.20 16.24 11.31
CA LYS A 38 -7.71 16.41 12.68
C LYS A 38 -8.86 16.19 13.65
N LYS A 39 -8.64 15.39 14.69
CA LYS A 39 -9.62 15.08 15.74
C LYS A 39 -8.89 15.04 17.07
N CYS A 40 -9.52 15.56 18.13
CA CYS A 40 -8.98 15.52 19.47
C CYS A 40 -9.98 14.81 20.40
N PHE A 41 -9.43 13.92 21.22
CA PHE A 41 -10.11 13.23 22.30
C PHE A 41 -9.45 13.67 23.60
N ILE A 42 -10.27 13.89 24.62
CA ILE A 42 -9.80 14.14 25.98
C ILE A 42 -10.08 12.87 26.77
N PHE A 43 -9.20 12.60 27.73
CA PHE A 43 -9.36 11.50 28.66
C PHE A 43 -9.09 12.05 30.05
N ASP A 44 -10.06 11.87 30.93
CA ASP A 44 -9.86 12.14 32.35
C ASP A 44 -8.93 11.10 32.97
N LEU A 45 -8.50 11.34 34.21
CA LEU A 45 -7.59 10.42 34.88
C LEU A 45 -8.30 9.06 35.07
N PRO A 46 -7.73 7.95 34.58
CA PRO A 46 -8.45 6.67 34.56
C PRO A 46 -8.72 6.08 35.94
N THR A 47 -7.93 6.47 36.95
CA THR A 47 -8.07 6.03 38.34
C THR A 47 -7.24 6.96 39.24
N HIS A 48 -7.28 6.74 40.55
CA HIS A 48 -6.48 7.52 41.50
C HIS A 48 -4.97 7.39 41.25
N ARG A 49 -4.21 8.50 41.36
CA ARG A 49 -2.77 8.57 41.03
C ARG A 49 -1.91 7.44 41.60
N LYS A 50 -2.20 7.00 42.83
CA LYS A 50 -1.48 5.91 43.51
C LYS A 50 -1.61 4.55 42.83
N LYS A 51 -2.69 4.33 42.05
CA LYS A 51 -2.96 3.08 41.34
C LYS A 51 -2.52 3.10 39.86
N LEU A 52 -2.05 4.22 39.33
CA LEU A 52 -1.69 4.35 37.91
C LEU A 52 -0.61 3.38 37.46
N ALA A 53 0.38 3.07 38.31
CA ALA A 53 1.43 2.09 38.01
C ALA A 53 0.89 0.66 37.85
N GLN A 54 -0.33 0.39 38.31
CA GLN A 54 -0.99 -0.91 38.27
C GLN A 54 -2.18 -0.91 37.30
N LEU A 55 -2.33 0.14 36.47
CA LEU A 55 -3.52 0.37 35.64
C LEU A 55 -3.91 -0.85 34.78
N GLU A 56 -2.94 -1.54 34.19
CA GLU A 56 -3.18 -2.73 33.36
C GLU A 56 -3.74 -3.93 34.13
N THR A 57 -3.55 -3.98 35.45
CA THR A 57 -4.03 -5.05 36.33
C THR A 57 -5.34 -4.73 37.04
N LEU A 58 -5.82 -3.49 36.94
CA LEU A 58 -7.05 -3.06 37.58
C LEU A 58 -8.26 -3.65 36.85
N HIS A 59 -9.31 -3.95 37.60
CA HIS A 59 -10.60 -4.29 37.02
C HIS A 59 -11.27 -3.03 36.47
N ASN A 60 -12.16 -3.15 35.48
CA ASN A 60 -12.89 -2.00 34.94
C ASN A 60 -13.71 -1.26 36.00
N ASP A 61 -14.16 -1.96 37.05
CA ASP A 61 -14.89 -1.36 38.19
C ASP A 61 -13.99 -0.50 39.10
N ASP A 62 -12.66 -0.64 39.01
CA ASP A 62 -11.68 0.20 39.71
C ASP A 62 -11.31 1.48 38.92
N LEU A 63 -11.83 1.60 37.69
CA LEU A 63 -11.63 2.77 36.85
C LEU A 63 -12.68 3.84 37.17
N ASP A 64 -12.30 5.09 36.90
CA ASP A 64 -13.22 6.20 37.02
C ASP A 64 -14.40 6.02 36.04
N PRO A 65 -15.66 6.07 36.50
CA PRO A 65 -16.82 5.96 35.62
C PRO A 65 -16.88 7.04 34.52
N GLU A 66 -16.25 8.21 34.69
CA GLU A 66 -16.15 9.25 33.66
C GLU A 66 -15.10 8.93 32.59
N PHE A 67 -14.23 7.94 32.82
CA PHE A 67 -13.27 7.39 31.85
C PHE A 67 -13.93 6.51 30.77
N VAL A 68 -15.26 6.51 30.67
CA VAL A 68 -16.03 5.93 29.54
C VAL A 68 -15.67 6.53 28.17
N GLN A 69 -14.97 7.66 28.15
CA GLN A 69 -14.46 8.33 26.94
C GLN A 69 -13.58 7.42 26.05
N VAL A 70 -12.96 6.38 26.62
CA VAL A 70 -12.22 5.36 25.86
C VAL A 70 -13.11 4.58 24.91
N ALA A 71 -14.33 4.22 25.33
CA ALA A 71 -15.26 3.50 24.46
C ALA A 71 -15.68 4.34 23.26
N ASP A 72 -15.92 5.64 23.45
CA ASP A 72 -16.24 6.59 22.39
C ASP A 72 -15.06 6.78 21.41
N PHE A 73 -13.84 6.87 21.95
CA PHE A 73 -12.62 6.91 21.14
C PHE A 73 -12.48 5.65 20.29
N CYS A 74 -12.56 4.46 20.89
CA CYS A 74 -12.45 3.19 20.19
C CYS A 74 -13.53 3.07 19.10
N SER A 75 -14.78 3.38 19.44
CA SER A 75 -15.90 3.36 18.50
C SER A 75 -15.66 4.29 17.32
N TYR A 76 -15.13 5.49 17.55
CA TYR A 76 -14.77 6.42 16.49
C TYR A 76 -13.66 5.86 15.59
N ILE A 77 -12.58 5.34 16.17
CA ILE A 77 -11.46 4.77 15.40
C ILE A 77 -11.96 3.61 14.52
N PHE A 78 -12.77 2.70 15.05
CA PHE A 78 -13.30 1.57 14.28
C PHE A 78 -14.26 2.00 13.16
N SER A 79 -15.02 3.08 13.36
CA SER A 79 -16.02 3.52 12.37
C SER A 79 -15.49 4.53 11.35
N HIS A 80 -14.47 5.31 11.68
CA HIS A 80 -13.99 6.42 10.84
C HIS A 80 -12.60 6.20 10.24
N SER A 81 -11.82 5.23 10.74
CA SER A 81 -10.50 4.95 10.18
C SER A 81 -10.64 4.32 8.81
N LYS A 82 -9.93 4.89 7.83
CA LYS A 82 -9.89 4.37 6.47
C LYS A 82 -8.80 3.34 6.33
N THR A 83 -9.00 2.35 5.46
CA THR A 83 -7.92 1.48 5.00
C THR A 83 -6.77 2.35 4.46
N LYS A 84 -5.53 2.04 4.84
CA LYS A 84 -4.35 2.74 4.34
C LYS A 84 -4.28 2.59 2.82
N THR A 85 -4.06 3.71 2.12
CA THR A 85 -3.87 3.74 0.67
C THR A 85 -2.54 4.40 0.31
N LEU A 86 -1.98 3.99 -0.84
CA LEU A 86 -0.88 4.67 -1.52
C LEU A 86 -1.43 5.57 -2.65
N SER A 87 -0.56 6.27 -3.37
CA SER A 87 -0.92 6.92 -4.63
C SER A 87 -1.61 5.92 -5.57
N GLY A 88 -2.52 6.42 -6.41
CA GLY A 88 -3.35 5.53 -7.24
C GLY A 88 -4.57 4.91 -6.55
N GLY A 89 -4.74 5.14 -5.24
CA GLY A 89 -5.84 4.53 -4.48
C GLY A 89 -5.59 3.06 -4.10
N ILE A 90 -4.34 2.61 -4.20
CA ILE A 90 -3.94 1.24 -3.90
C ILE A 90 -4.13 0.96 -2.41
N LYS A 91 -4.95 -0.03 -2.08
CA LYS A 91 -5.16 -0.46 -0.69
C LYS A 91 -3.97 -1.28 -0.18
N VAL A 92 -3.40 -0.85 0.94
CA VAL A 92 -2.27 -1.52 1.59
C VAL A 92 -2.77 -2.77 2.30
N ASN A 93 -2.14 -3.91 2.00
CA ASN A 93 -2.33 -5.19 2.68
C ASN A 93 -1.01 -5.58 3.39
N GLY A 94 -0.95 -6.78 3.98
CA GLY A 94 0.25 -7.27 4.69
C GLY A 94 1.53 -7.22 3.84
N SER A 95 1.50 -7.77 2.62
CA SER A 95 2.66 -7.76 1.71
C SER A 95 3.10 -6.35 1.32
N HIS A 96 2.15 -5.43 1.10
CA HIS A 96 2.46 -4.04 0.78
C HIS A 96 3.13 -3.36 1.98
N LEU A 97 2.62 -3.60 3.18
CA LEU A 97 3.16 -3.01 4.40
C LEU A 97 4.57 -3.53 4.70
N GLU A 98 4.82 -4.83 4.53
CA GLU A 98 6.14 -5.43 4.68
C GLU A 98 7.16 -4.77 3.75
N SER A 99 6.84 -4.61 2.46
CA SER A 99 7.72 -3.95 1.50
C SER A 99 7.99 -2.48 1.87
N LEU A 100 6.96 -1.73 2.30
CA LEU A 100 7.11 -0.34 2.73
C LEU A 100 8.03 -0.23 3.95
N VAL A 101 7.82 -1.08 4.96
CA VAL A 101 8.65 -1.10 6.17
C VAL A 101 10.10 -1.41 5.82
N TRP A 102 10.33 -2.44 5.01
CA TRP A 102 11.68 -2.82 4.57
C TRP A 102 12.39 -1.67 3.86
N THR A 103 11.72 -1.03 2.89
CA THR A 103 12.29 0.08 2.13
C THR A 103 12.59 1.29 3.02
N TYR A 104 11.65 1.70 3.88
CA TYR A 104 11.85 2.84 4.78
C TYR A 104 12.99 2.62 5.76
N VAL A 105 13.03 1.45 6.40
CA VAL A 105 14.05 1.13 7.39
C VAL A 105 15.44 1.08 6.74
N ASN A 106 15.55 0.52 5.54
CA ASN A 106 16.82 0.48 4.81
C ASN A 106 17.28 1.87 4.39
N ALA A 107 16.40 2.73 3.87
CA ALA A 107 16.76 4.11 3.52
C ALA A 107 17.34 4.84 4.73
N ILE A 108 16.67 4.75 5.89
CA ILE A 108 17.13 5.35 7.15
C ILE A 108 18.50 4.79 7.56
N ASN A 109 18.68 3.46 7.52
CA ASN A 109 19.93 2.81 7.90
C ASN A 109 21.09 3.15 6.96
N SER A 110 20.79 3.45 5.69
CA SER A 110 21.77 3.87 4.69
C SER A 110 22.10 5.37 4.75
N GLY A 111 21.40 6.15 5.59
CA GLY A 111 21.55 7.61 5.65
C GLY A 111 20.77 8.38 4.58
N ASP A 112 19.96 7.68 3.79
CA ASP A 112 19.06 8.24 2.80
C ASP A 112 17.73 8.66 3.42
N LEU A 113 16.95 9.45 2.68
CA LEU A 113 15.61 9.87 3.10
C LEU A 113 14.54 8.88 2.59
N PRO A 114 13.62 8.42 3.47
CA PRO A 114 12.36 7.78 3.07
C PRO A 114 11.64 8.55 1.97
N CYS A 115 11.23 7.88 0.89
CA CYS A 115 10.63 8.55 -0.28
C CYS A 115 9.44 7.75 -0.81
N MET A 116 8.24 8.32 -0.59
CA MET A 116 6.98 7.67 -0.98
C MET A 116 6.89 7.35 -2.48
N GLU A 117 7.33 8.23 -3.38
CA GLU A 117 7.28 7.94 -4.82
C GLU A 117 8.19 6.78 -5.20
N ASN A 118 9.43 6.77 -4.70
CA ASN A 118 10.39 5.70 -4.97
C ASN A 118 9.89 4.34 -4.45
N GLU A 119 9.14 4.33 -3.35
CA GLU A 119 8.56 3.11 -2.79
C GLU A 119 7.41 2.54 -3.60
N VAL A 120 6.50 3.40 -4.08
CA VAL A 120 5.40 2.95 -4.94
C VAL A 120 5.97 2.40 -6.25
N LEU A 121 6.99 3.06 -6.81
CA LEU A 121 7.71 2.58 -8.00
C LEU A 121 8.45 1.26 -7.75
N ALA A 122 9.18 1.13 -6.64
CA ALA A 122 9.87 -0.11 -6.29
C ALA A 122 8.88 -1.27 -6.08
N LEU A 123 7.74 -0.99 -5.42
CA LEU A 123 6.67 -1.97 -5.22
C LEU A 123 6.02 -2.37 -6.54
N ALA A 124 5.78 -1.42 -7.44
CA ALA A 124 5.31 -1.69 -8.80
C ALA A 124 6.28 -2.59 -9.56
N GLN A 125 7.58 -2.28 -9.51
CA GLN A 125 8.60 -3.07 -10.17
C GLN A 125 8.64 -4.52 -9.67
N ILE A 126 8.67 -4.73 -8.36
CA ILE A 126 8.70 -6.08 -7.76
C ILE A 126 7.45 -6.86 -8.16
N LYS A 127 6.26 -6.25 -8.00
CA LYS A 127 4.99 -6.94 -8.24
C LYS A 127 4.72 -7.21 -9.71
N ASN A 128 4.95 -6.24 -10.58
CA ASN A 128 4.75 -6.43 -12.00
C ASN A 128 5.77 -7.41 -12.59
N SER A 129 7.01 -7.42 -12.09
CA SER A 129 7.99 -8.45 -12.48
C SER A 129 7.53 -9.85 -12.10
N ALA A 130 7.03 -10.03 -10.87
CA ALA A 130 6.48 -11.31 -10.43
C ALA A 130 5.22 -11.72 -11.22
N ALA A 131 4.37 -10.76 -11.58
CA ALA A 131 3.19 -10.99 -12.41
C ALA A 131 3.56 -11.42 -13.83
N VAL A 132 4.57 -10.80 -14.44
CA VAL A 132 5.13 -11.21 -15.75
C VAL A 132 5.64 -12.64 -15.68
N GLN A 133 6.45 -12.99 -14.67
CA GLN A 133 6.98 -14.35 -14.51
C GLN A 133 5.87 -15.39 -14.35
N LYS A 134 4.82 -15.05 -13.58
CA LYS A 134 3.66 -15.94 -13.41
C LYS A 134 2.87 -16.13 -14.70
N ALA A 135 2.74 -15.08 -15.51
CA ALA A 135 2.07 -15.15 -16.80
C ALA A 135 2.89 -15.97 -17.82
N ILE A 136 4.22 -15.82 -17.86
CA ILE A 136 5.11 -16.66 -18.67
C ILE A 136 4.99 -18.13 -18.26
N ALA A 137 5.06 -18.44 -16.96
CA ALA A 137 4.92 -19.81 -16.47
C ALA A 137 3.54 -20.42 -16.83
N HIS A 138 2.48 -19.62 -16.81
CA HIS A 138 1.15 -20.05 -17.26
C HIS A 138 1.12 -20.32 -18.77
N TYR A 139 1.76 -19.48 -19.58
CA TYR A 139 1.90 -19.68 -21.02
C TYR A 139 2.63 -21.01 -21.32
N ASP A 140 3.80 -21.21 -20.72
CA ASP A 140 4.63 -22.40 -20.92
C ASP A 140 3.89 -23.68 -20.51
N GLN A 141 3.14 -23.63 -19.41
CA GLN A 141 2.31 -24.74 -18.98
C GLN A 141 1.21 -25.07 -20.00
N GLN A 142 0.51 -24.06 -20.54
CA GLN A 142 -0.55 -24.28 -21.53
C GLN A 142 0.00 -24.86 -22.83
N MET A 143 1.11 -24.31 -23.32
CA MET A 143 1.78 -24.79 -24.52
C MET A 143 2.31 -26.21 -24.32
N GLY A 144 3.05 -26.47 -23.23
CA GLY A 144 3.66 -27.78 -22.97
C GLY A 144 2.68 -28.92 -22.71
N GLN A 145 1.47 -28.64 -22.23
CA GLN A 145 0.45 -29.68 -22.01
C GLN A 145 -0.33 -30.04 -23.29
N LYS A 146 -0.54 -29.07 -24.18
CA LYS A 146 -1.46 -29.20 -25.32
C LYS A 146 -0.75 -29.39 -26.64
N LEU A 147 0.49 -28.91 -26.76
CA LEU A 147 1.26 -29.01 -27.99
C LEU A 147 1.88 -30.40 -28.11
N GLN A 148 1.63 -31.07 -29.23
CA GLN A 148 2.38 -32.25 -29.65
C GLN A 148 3.13 -31.91 -30.93
N LEU A 149 4.44 -32.16 -30.92
CA LEU A 149 5.31 -31.89 -32.07
C LEU A 149 5.63 -33.21 -32.80
N PRO A 150 5.66 -33.21 -34.14
CA PRO A 150 5.30 -32.08 -35.04
C PRO A 150 3.77 -31.87 -35.07
N THR A 151 3.33 -30.62 -35.25
CA THR A 151 1.91 -30.32 -35.52
C THR A 151 1.56 -30.67 -36.96
N GLU A 152 0.30 -31.02 -37.24
CA GLU A 152 -0.14 -31.35 -38.60
C GLU A 152 -0.20 -30.10 -39.48
N THR A 153 -0.58 -28.96 -38.90
CA THR A 153 -0.59 -27.67 -39.59
C THR A 153 0.04 -26.55 -38.76
N LEU A 154 0.46 -25.49 -39.45
CA LEU A 154 0.87 -24.24 -38.81
C LEU A 154 -0.32 -23.58 -38.07
N GLN A 155 -1.54 -23.77 -38.57
CA GLN A 155 -2.73 -23.15 -37.99
C GLN A 155 -3.02 -23.69 -36.58
N GLU A 156 -2.85 -25.00 -36.36
CA GLU A 156 -3.00 -25.61 -35.03
C GLU A 156 -2.07 -24.99 -33.98
N LEU A 157 -0.81 -24.74 -34.38
CA LEU A 157 0.18 -24.11 -33.52
C LEU A 157 -0.20 -22.65 -33.21
N LEU A 158 -0.65 -21.89 -34.22
CA LEU A 158 -1.08 -20.49 -34.06
C LEU A 158 -2.34 -20.37 -33.19
N ASP A 159 -3.30 -21.28 -33.35
CA ASP A 159 -4.53 -21.28 -32.56
C ASP A 159 -4.24 -21.58 -31.09
N LEU A 160 -3.35 -22.55 -30.82
CA LEU A 160 -2.92 -22.88 -29.47
C LEU A 160 -2.11 -21.75 -28.83
N HIS A 161 -1.22 -21.11 -29.59
CA HIS A 161 -0.48 -19.92 -29.15
C HIS A 161 -1.44 -18.80 -28.73
N ARG A 162 -2.42 -18.47 -29.55
CA ARG A 162 -3.38 -17.38 -29.28
C ARG A 162 -4.19 -17.62 -28.01
N VAL A 163 -4.61 -18.85 -27.76
CA VAL A 163 -5.33 -19.21 -26.53
C VAL A 163 -4.41 -19.10 -25.30
N SER A 164 -3.18 -19.59 -25.41
CA SER A 164 -2.19 -19.56 -24.33
C SER A 164 -1.75 -18.12 -23.99
N GLU A 165 -1.50 -17.29 -25.02
CA GLU A 165 -1.17 -15.87 -24.89
C GLU A 165 -2.29 -15.11 -24.19
N LYS A 166 -3.54 -15.29 -24.64
CA LYS A 166 -4.70 -14.66 -24.00
C LYS A 166 -4.83 -15.06 -22.53
N GLY A 167 -4.65 -16.34 -22.20
CA GLY A 167 -4.68 -16.82 -20.83
C GLY A 167 -3.55 -16.23 -19.97
N ALA A 168 -2.34 -16.10 -20.51
CA ALA A 168 -1.22 -15.46 -19.82
C ALA A 168 -1.49 -13.97 -19.55
N MET A 169 -2.06 -13.26 -20.52
CA MET A 169 -2.47 -11.85 -20.36
C MET A 169 -3.54 -11.70 -19.28
N GLU A 170 -4.53 -12.59 -19.22
CA GLU A 170 -5.53 -12.62 -18.15
C GLU A 170 -4.92 -12.89 -16.77
N VAL A 171 -3.89 -13.74 -16.68
CA VAL A 171 -3.15 -14.00 -15.43
C VAL A 171 -2.38 -12.77 -14.97
N PHE A 172 -1.72 -12.05 -15.89
CA PHE A 172 -1.03 -10.80 -15.60
C PHE A 172 -2.01 -9.73 -15.11
N MET A 173 -3.13 -9.54 -15.83
CA MET A 173 -4.17 -8.54 -15.55
C MET A 173 -4.93 -8.77 -14.24
N LYS A 174 -4.84 -9.95 -13.62
CA LYS A 174 -5.43 -10.19 -12.30
C LYS A 174 -4.72 -9.46 -11.15
N ASN A 175 -3.46 -9.04 -11.31
CA ASN A 175 -2.68 -8.35 -10.26
C ASN A 175 -1.66 -7.30 -10.76
N PRO A 176 -1.91 -6.48 -11.80
CA PRO A 176 -0.96 -5.44 -12.15
C PRO A 176 -0.98 -4.35 -11.07
N PHE A 177 0.18 -4.01 -10.53
CA PHE A 177 0.36 -2.87 -9.65
C PHE A 177 0.81 -1.69 -10.52
N GLU A 178 -0.08 -0.74 -10.77
CA GLU A 178 0.19 0.51 -11.53
C GLU A 178 1.31 0.38 -12.59
N ASP A 179 1.02 -0.30 -13.70
CA ASP A 179 1.91 -0.30 -14.88
C ASP A 179 1.72 1.02 -15.66
N ILE A 180 2.14 2.14 -15.05
CA ILE A 180 1.84 3.52 -15.48
C ILE A 180 2.21 3.76 -16.95
N ASP A 181 3.30 3.16 -17.40
CA ASP A 181 3.83 3.33 -18.77
C ASP A 181 3.61 2.09 -19.67
N GLN A 182 2.81 1.11 -19.24
CA GLN A 182 2.62 -0.18 -19.94
C GLN A 182 3.91 -0.98 -20.18
N GLY A 183 5.02 -0.62 -19.55
CA GLY A 183 6.32 -1.24 -19.80
C GLY A 183 6.40 -2.71 -19.36
N PHE A 184 5.57 -3.15 -18.40
CA PHE A 184 5.48 -4.57 -18.05
C PHE A 184 4.54 -5.33 -18.98
N GLN A 185 3.50 -4.69 -19.48
CA GLN A 185 2.67 -5.23 -20.55
C GLN A 185 3.49 -5.45 -21.83
N GLU A 186 4.33 -4.50 -22.23
CA GLU A 186 5.27 -4.66 -23.36
C GLU A 186 6.27 -5.81 -23.14
N LYS A 187 6.81 -5.96 -21.92
CA LYS A 187 7.65 -7.13 -21.58
C LYS A 187 6.90 -8.45 -21.71
N LEU A 188 5.60 -8.47 -21.43
CA LEU A 188 4.77 -9.65 -21.65
C LEU A 188 4.52 -9.89 -23.15
N GLU A 189 4.45 -8.85 -23.97
CA GLU A 189 4.36 -9.01 -25.42
C GLU A 189 5.59 -9.68 -26.04
N VAL A 190 6.73 -9.70 -25.35
CA VAL A 190 7.91 -10.50 -25.75
C VAL A 190 7.61 -12.01 -25.74
N ILE A 191 6.53 -12.47 -25.07
CA ILE A 191 6.03 -13.85 -25.21
C ILE A 191 5.74 -14.21 -26.68
N LYS A 192 5.31 -13.23 -27.50
CA LYS A 192 5.12 -13.41 -28.95
C LYS A 192 6.40 -13.91 -29.63
N PHE A 193 7.56 -13.42 -29.21
CA PHE A 193 8.87 -13.83 -29.72
C PHE A 193 9.42 -15.10 -29.05
N TYR A 194 9.06 -15.36 -27.78
CA TYR A 194 9.49 -16.56 -27.05
C TYR A 194 8.98 -17.87 -27.68
N CYS A 195 7.81 -17.83 -28.31
CA CYS A 195 7.27 -18.96 -29.07
C CYS A 195 8.17 -19.32 -30.27
N CYS A 196 8.77 -18.32 -30.92
CA CYS A 196 9.70 -18.51 -32.04
C CYS A 196 11.00 -19.21 -31.64
N SER A 197 11.57 -18.84 -30.50
CA SER A 197 12.87 -19.39 -30.06
C SER A 197 12.75 -20.72 -29.33
N SER A 198 11.71 -20.91 -28.50
CA SER A 198 11.60 -22.09 -27.62
C SER A 198 10.82 -23.24 -28.24
N TRP A 199 9.92 -22.95 -29.19
CA TRP A 199 8.99 -23.94 -29.76
C TRP A 199 9.08 -24.07 -31.29
N GLY A 200 10.10 -23.48 -31.91
CA GLY A 200 10.49 -23.77 -33.30
C GLY A 200 9.71 -23.02 -34.38
N LEU A 201 9.00 -21.93 -34.05
CA LEU A 201 8.48 -21.02 -35.07
C LEU A 201 9.65 -20.17 -35.59
N GLY A 202 10.24 -20.53 -36.73
CA GLY A 202 11.12 -19.60 -37.45
C GLY A 202 10.34 -18.31 -37.72
N ALA A 203 10.98 -17.15 -37.44
CA ALA A 203 10.40 -15.81 -37.47
C ALA A 203 9.21 -15.66 -38.45
N ILE A 204 8.00 -15.61 -37.90
CA ILE A 204 6.79 -15.11 -38.58
C ILE A 204 6.68 -13.62 -38.27
#